data_AF-A0A1V5XP17-F1
#
_entry.id   AF-A0A1V5XP17-F1
#
_cell.length_a   1.000
_cell.length_b   1.000
_cell.length_c   1.000
_cell.angle_alpha   90.00
_cell.angle_beta   90.00
_cell.angle_gamma   90.00
#
_symmetry.space_group_name_H-M   'P 1'
#
loop_
_entity.id
_entity.type
_entity.pdbx_description
1 polymer ?
#
loop_
_entity_poly.entity_id
_entity_poly.type
_entity_poly.pdbx_seq_one_letter_code
_entity_poly.pdbx_strand_id
1 'polypeptide(L)'
;MRTIRDEVERPNEWLRRLSEDPLQYRQLLEDAGSVGRAAYRLARARCRTRPIAMNIPTRLELHAAAQELQSRVEGMPSLPSIEELVWDCESAGLVVIVPLGRAA
;
A
#
# COMPACT_ATOMS: atom_id res chain seq x y z
N MET A 1 6.66 9.50 -12.96
CA MET A 1 5.57 8.54 -13.21
C MET A 1 4.24 9.33 -13.26
N ARG A 2 3.29 9.06 -14.16
CA ARG A 2 1.94 9.72 -14.16
C ARG A 2 1.04 8.93 -13.21
N THR A 3 1.29 9.03 -11.90
CA THR A 3 1.13 7.87 -11.02
C THR A 3 -0.22 7.74 -10.30
N ILE A 4 -0.88 8.85 -9.95
CA ILE A 4 -2.03 8.83 -9.01
C ILE A 4 -3.36 8.53 -9.71
N ARG A 5 -3.49 8.82 -11.01
CA ARG A 5 -4.75 8.53 -11.73
C ARG A 5 -4.84 7.06 -12.12
N ASP A 6 -3.74 6.47 -12.60
CA ASP A 6 -3.71 5.08 -13.06
C ASP A 6 -3.98 4.08 -11.92
N GLU A 7 -3.52 4.34 -10.70
CA GLU A 7 -3.81 3.49 -9.53
C GLU A 7 -5.31 3.41 -9.19
N VAL A 8 -6.08 4.44 -9.59
CA VAL A 8 -7.52 4.58 -9.33
C VAL A 8 -8.35 4.13 -10.52
N GLU A 9 -8.01 4.60 -11.72
CA GLU A 9 -8.76 4.40 -12.95
C GLU A 9 -8.50 3.01 -13.57
N ARG A 10 -7.26 2.50 -13.46
CA ARG A 10 -6.83 1.24 -14.09
C ARG A 10 -5.94 0.43 -13.13
N PRO A 11 -6.45 0.05 -11.94
CA PRO A 11 -5.65 -0.56 -10.87
C PRO A 11 -4.95 -1.86 -11.31
N ASN A 12 -5.58 -2.69 -12.14
CA ASN A 12 -4.96 -3.91 -12.67
C ASN A 12 -3.73 -3.61 -13.54
N GLU A 13 -3.80 -2.60 -14.39
CA GLU A 13 -2.66 -2.22 -15.24
C GLU A 13 -1.54 -1.59 -14.45
N TRP A 14 -1.89 -0.77 -13.47
CA TRP A 14 -0.93 -0.18 -12.55
C TRP A 14 -0.17 -1.26 -11.75
N LEU A 15 -0.90 -2.24 -11.20
CA LEU A 15 -0.31 -3.39 -10.50
C LEU A 15 0.56 -4.24 -11.42
N ARG A 16 0.12 -4.49 -12.66
CA ARG A 16 0.92 -5.22 -13.66
C ARG A 16 2.24 -4.49 -13.92
N ARG A 17 2.20 -3.18 -14.19
CA ARG A 17 3.41 -2.39 -14.44
C ARG A 17 4.36 -2.42 -13.25
N LEU A 18 3.86 -2.28 -12.02
CA LEU A 18 4.67 -2.43 -10.81
C LEU A 18 5.37 -3.78 -10.77
N SER A 19 4.65 -4.86 -11.07
CA SER A 19 5.21 -6.22 -11.00
C SER A 19 6.28 -6.51 -12.06
N GLU A 20 6.27 -5.79 -13.18
CA GLU A 20 7.16 -5.98 -14.32
C GLU A 20 8.54 -5.32 -14.11
N ASP A 21 8.64 -4.31 -13.25
CA ASP A 21 9.88 -3.56 -13.04
C ASP A 21 10.11 -3.24 -11.55
N PRO A 22 11.12 -3.84 -10.90
CA PRO A 22 11.51 -3.52 -9.52
C PRO A 22 11.75 -2.03 -9.27
N LEU A 23 12.19 -1.27 -10.29
CA LEU A 23 12.40 0.17 -10.16
C LEU A 23 11.10 0.94 -9.89
N GLN A 24 9.95 0.42 -10.36
CA GLN A 24 8.66 1.06 -10.11
C GLN A 24 8.21 0.96 -8.64
N TYR A 25 8.59 -0.10 -7.92
CA TYR A 25 8.36 -0.16 -6.47
C TYR A 25 9.19 0.87 -5.71
N ARG A 26 10.43 1.13 -6.15
CA ARG A 26 11.26 2.20 -5.58
C ARG A 26 10.67 3.58 -5.86
N GLN A 27 10.24 3.83 -7.10
CA GLN A 27 9.56 5.09 -7.46
C GLN A 27 8.25 5.28 -6.68
N LEU A 28 7.50 4.20 -6.40
CA LEU A 28 6.30 4.27 -5.56
C LEU A 28 6.62 4.76 -4.14
N LEU A 29 7.70 4.26 -3.54
CA LEU A 29 8.16 4.71 -2.22
C LEU A 29 8.57 6.18 -2.23
N GLU A 30 9.36 6.58 -3.22
CA GLU A 30 9.81 7.97 -3.38
C GLU A 30 8.62 8.93 -3.59
N ASP A 31 7.70 8.59 -4.50
CA ASP A 31 6.50 9.38 -4.78
C ASP A 31 5.57 9.48 -3.55
N ALA A 32 5.48 8.43 -2.75
CA ALA A 32 4.60 8.40 -1.57
C ALA A 32 5.19 9.17 -0.37
N GLY A 33 6.51 9.30 -0.31
CA GLY A 33 7.23 9.97 0.77
C GLY A 33 7.31 9.19 2.09
N SER A 34 6.63 8.04 2.20
CA SER A 34 6.70 7.15 3.36
C SER A 34 6.26 5.72 3.01
N VAL A 35 6.69 4.76 3.84
CA VAL A 35 6.36 3.34 3.67
C VAL A 35 4.87 3.08 3.85
N GLY A 36 4.23 3.70 4.86
CA GLY A 36 2.81 3.53 5.12
C GLY A 36 1.97 4.03 3.95
N ARG A 37 2.27 5.21 3.41
CA ARG A 37 1.57 5.77 2.25
C ARG A 37 1.79 4.95 0.97
N ALA A 38 3.00 4.43 0.74
CA ALA A 38 3.28 3.55 -0.39
C ALA A 38 2.52 2.22 -0.28
N ALA A 39 2.57 1.59 0.91
CA ALA A 39 1.85 0.37 1.21
C ALA A 39 0.34 0.57 1.06
N TYR A 40 -0.19 1.72 1.49
CA TYR A 40 -1.59 2.07 1.33
C TYR A 40 -2.02 2.11 -0.14
N ARG A 41 -1.25 2.78 -1.00
CA ARG A 41 -1.54 2.88 -2.44
C ARG A 41 -1.56 1.49 -3.08
N LEU A 42 -0.58 0.65 -2.76
CA LEU A 42 -0.51 -0.74 -3.23
C LEU A 42 -1.70 -1.57 -2.73
N ALA A 43 -2.00 -1.51 -1.43
CA ALA A 43 -3.11 -2.23 -0.82
C ALA A 43 -4.47 -1.77 -1.39
N ARG A 44 -4.67 -0.47 -1.58
CA ARG A 44 -5.88 0.11 -2.15
C ARG A 44 -6.10 -0.32 -3.59
N ALA A 45 -5.07 -0.29 -4.44
CA ALA A 45 -5.19 -0.77 -5.80
C ALA A 45 -5.64 -2.25 -5.83
N ARG A 46 -5.09 -3.09 -4.96
CA ARG A 46 -5.50 -4.50 -4.80
C ARG A 46 -6.93 -4.66 -4.32
N CYS A 47 -7.36 -3.86 -3.35
CA CYS A 47 -8.73 -3.90 -2.86
C CYS A 47 -9.75 -3.60 -3.98
N ARG A 48 -9.38 -2.79 -4.96
CA ARG A 48 -10.22 -2.44 -6.11
C ARG A 48 -10.25 -3.47 -7.23
N THR A 49 -9.30 -4.41 -7.26
CA THR A 49 -9.26 -5.49 -8.26
C THR A 49 -9.94 -6.77 -7.80
N ARG A 50 -10.43 -6.81 -6.56
CA ARG A 50 -11.17 -7.95 -6.01
C ARG A 50 -12.58 -8.06 -6.58
N PRO A 51 -13.20 -9.26 -6.53
CA PRO A 51 -14.60 -9.45 -6.94
C PRO A 51 -15.57 -8.50 -6.25
N ILE A 52 -15.34 -8.21 -4.97
CA ILE A 52 -16.02 -7.15 -4.22
C ILE A 52 -15.02 -6.02 -4.05
N ALA A 53 -15.14 -4.99 -4.88
CA ALA A 53 -14.23 -3.86 -4.88
C ALA A 53 -14.40 -3.02 -3.60
N MET A 54 -13.31 -2.82 -2.88
CA MET A 54 -13.25 -1.94 -1.71
C MET A 54 -12.23 -0.82 -1.96
N ASN A 55 -12.52 0.36 -1.42
CA ASN A 55 -11.65 1.54 -1.59
C ASN A 55 -10.70 1.78 -0.41
N ILE A 56 -10.93 1.09 0.70
CA ILE A 56 -10.24 1.32 1.97
C ILE A 56 -9.58 -0.02 2.37
N PRO A 57 -8.25 -0.09 2.42
CA PRO A 57 -7.56 -1.29 2.85
C PRO A 57 -7.72 -1.50 4.36
N THR A 58 -7.68 -2.77 4.76
CA THR A 58 -7.58 -3.21 6.14
C THR A 58 -6.15 -3.14 6.65
N ARG A 59 -6.00 -3.20 7.98
CA ARG A 59 -4.69 -3.29 8.65
C ARG A 59 -3.86 -4.46 8.11
N LEU A 60 -4.49 -5.61 7.85
CA LEU A 60 -3.81 -6.78 7.32
C LEU A 60 -3.29 -6.56 5.88
N GLU A 61 -4.11 -5.94 5.04
CA GLU A 61 -3.73 -5.65 3.65
C GLU A 61 -2.63 -4.59 3.57
N LEU A 62 -2.68 -3.59 4.45
CA LEU A 62 -1.62 -2.61 4.59
C LEU A 62 -0.30 -3.30 4.97
N HIS A 63 -0.32 -4.17 5.98
CA HIS A 63 0.87 -4.91 6.40
C HIS A 63 1.45 -5.79 5.28
N ALA A 64 0.59 -6.54 4.59
CA ALA A 64 1.01 -7.40 3.49
C ALA A 64 1.63 -6.60 2.33
N ALA A 65 1.07 -5.42 2.01
CA ALA A 65 1.64 -4.52 1.02
C ALA A 65 3.00 -3.94 1.47
N ALA A 66 3.16 -3.65 2.75
CA ALA A 66 4.41 -3.14 3.31
C ALA A 66 5.52 -4.21 3.29
N GLN A 67 5.20 -5.46 3.62
CA GLN A 67 6.10 -6.60 3.48
C GLN A 67 6.52 -6.82 2.03
N GLU A 68 5.60 -6.64 1.08
CA GLU A 68 5.93 -6.72 -0.33
C GLU A 68 6.93 -5.64 -0.76
N LEU A 69 6.71 -4.38 -0.35
CA LEU A 69 7.66 -3.30 -0.62
C LEU A 69 9.05 -3.63 -0.11
N GLN A 70 9.15 -4.18 1.11
CA GLN A 70 10.42 -4.63 1.69
C GLN A 70 11.08 -5.73 0.84
N SER A 71 10.31 -6.70 0.35
CA SER A 71 10.84 -7.78 -0.50
C SER A 71 11.24 -7.34 -1.91
N ARG A 72 10.65 -6.25 -2.42
CA ARG A 72 10.85 -5.77 -3.79
C ARG A 72 11.89 -4.66 -3.91
N VAL A 73 12.15 -3.93 -2.82
CA VAL A 73 13.05 -2.78 -2.82
C VAL A 73 14.30 -3.09 -2.01
N GLU A 74 15.39 -3.37 -2.72
CA GLU A 74 16.70 -3.55 -2.12
C GLU A 74 17.16 -2.31 -1.36
N GLY A 75 17.75 -2.53 -0.19
CA GLY A 75 18.28 -1.48 0.69
C GLY A 75 17.24 -0.75 1.52
N MET A 76 15.97 -1.19 1.52
CA MET A 76 14.93 -0.62 2.36
C MET A 76 15.25 -0.85 3.85
N PRO A 77 15.04 0.16 4.73
CA PRO A 77 15.19 -0.04 6.17
C PRO A 77 14.24 -1.12 6.69
N SER A 78 14.47 -1.57 7.94
CA SER A 78 13.57 -2.49 8.62
C SER A 78 12.14 -1.97 8.59
N LEU A 79 11.18 -2.87 8.34
CA LEU A 79 9.78 -2.51 8.24
C LEU A 79 9.29 -1.92 9.58
N PRO A 80 8.60 -0.77 9.57
CA PRO A 80 7.96 -0.25 10.77
C PRO A 80 6.93 -1.25 11.32
N SER A 81 6.61 -1.12 12.61
CA SER A 81 5.48 -1.84 13.21
C SER A 81 4.18 -1.52 12.48
N ILE A 82 3.20 -2.41 12.58
CA ILE A 82 1.92 -2.19 11.92
C ILE A 82 1.18 -0.99 12.53
N GLU A 83 1.41 -0.69 13.80
CA GLU A 83 0.92 0.50 14.49
C GLU A 83 1.51 1.78 13.88
N GLU A 84 2.82 1.81 13.62
CA GLU A 84 3.48 2.95 12.95
C GLU A 84 3.01 3.13 11.51
N LEU A 85 2.80 2.04 10.76
CA LEU A 85 2.27 2.10 9.39
C LEU A 85 0.85 2.67 9.35
N VAL A 86 0.00 2.27 10.31
CA VAL A 86 -1.37 2.80 10.43
C VAL A 86 -1.33 4.28 10.80
N TRP A 87 -0.52 4.66 11.77
CA TRP A 87 -0.38 6.05 12.19
C TRP A 87 0.11 6.95 11.05
N ASP A 88 1.10 6.48 10.27
CA ASP A 88 1.60 7.20 9.09
C ASP A 88 0.49 7.43 8.05
N CYS A 89 -0.36 6.42 7.81
CA CYS A 89 -1.54 6.57 6.95
C CYS A 89 -2.53 7.60 7.50
N GLU A 90 -2.89 7.49 8.78
CA GLU A 90 -3.87 8.38 9.43
C GLU A 90 -3.40 9.83 9.46
N SER A 91 -2.11 10.06 9.75
CA SER A 91 -1.51 11.40 9.73
C SER A 91 -1.53 12.06 8.35
N ALA A 92 -1.57 11.25 7.29
CA ALA A 92 -1.73 11.68 5.90
C ALA A 92 -3.20 11.77 5.44
N GLY A 93 -4.16 11.59 6.36
CA GLY A 93 -5.61 11.60 6.06
C GLY A 93 -6.11 10.33 5.34
N LEU A 94 -5.35 9.23 5.38
CA LEU A 94 -5.70 7.96 4.77
C LEU A 94 -6.35 7.04 5.82
N VAL A 95 -7.56 6.59 5.53
CA VAL A 95 -8.32 5.70 6.43
C VAL A 95 -7.90 4.26 6.21
N VAL A 96 -7.61 3.53 7.30
CA VAL A 96 -7.32 2.08 7.31
C VAL A 96 -8.35 1.37 8.17
N ILE A 97 -8.91 0.26 7.69
CA ILE A 97 -9.88 -0.52 8.48
C ILE A 97 -9.12 -1.36 9.52
N VAL A 98 -9.28 -1.00 10.79
CA VAL A 98 -8.76 -1.77 11.92
C VAL A 98 -9.91 -2.64 12.47
N PRO A 99 -9.78 -3.98 12.45
CA PRO A 99 -10.80 -4.84 13.05
C PRO A 99 -10.94 -4.52 14.54
N LEU A 100 -12.18 -4.31 14.99
CA LEU A 100 -12.47 -4.30 16.41
C LEU A 100 -12.10 -5.69 16.95
N GLY A 101 -11.06 -5.77 17.78
CA GLY A 101 -10.70 -7.02 18.44
C GLY A 101 -11.93 -7.57 19.15
N ARG A 102 -12.18 -8.88 19.05
CA ARG A 102 -13.10 -9.52 19.98
C ARG A 102 -12.52 -9.28 21.37
N ALA A 103 -13.24 -8.53 22.21
CA ALA A 103 -13.04 -8.62 23.64
C ALA A 103 -13.16 -10.12 24.00
N ALA A 104 -12.17 -10.60 24.74
CA ALA A 104 -11.98 -12.01 25.11
C ALA A 104 -13.26 -12.64 25.69
#